data_AF-A0A8K0I168-F1
#
_entry.id   AF-A0A8K0I168-F1
#
_cell.length_a   1.000
_cell.length_b   1.000
_cell.length_c   1.000
_cell.angle_alpha   90.00
_cell.angle_beta   90.00
_cell.angle_gamma   90.00
#
_symmetry.space_group_name_H-M   'P 1'
#
loop_
_entity.id
_entity.type
_entity.pdbx_description
1 polymer ?
#
loop_
_entity_poly.entity_id
_entity_poly.type
_entity_poly.pdbx_seq_one_letter_code
_entity_poly.pdbx_strand_id
1 'polypeptide(L)'
;MEEGGSVTLDDLKKKMADFGRERDWDKFHSPRNLLLALVGEVGELSEIFQWRGEVPKGLPDWKEEEKEHLGEELSDVLLYLVRLSDICGVDLGKAALRKVELNALKYPVHLCKGSSKKHTHYCNSNSNANSSTNSSSLTEHSSNGSSQGL
;
A
#
# COMPACT_ATOMS: atom_id res chain seq x y z
N MET A 1 -26.51 -27.46 -3.52
CA MET A 1 -25.75 -26.34 -4.11
C MET A 1 -25.74 -25.27 -3.05
N GLU A 2 -24.70 -25.23 -2.21
CA GLU A 2 -24.59 -24.16 -1.21
C GLU A 2 -24.19 -22.88 -1.93
N GLU A 3 -24.96 -21.83 -1.73
CA GLU A 3 -24.66 -20.48 -2.18
C GLU A 3 -23.30 -20.07 -1.60
N GLY A 4 -22.30 -19.92 -2.47
CA GLY A 4 -20.94 -19.55 -2.09
C GLY A 4 -20.90 -18.12 -1.55
N GLY A 5 -21.07 -17.96 -0.24
CA GLY A 5 -20.79 -16.71 0.45
C GLY A 5 -19.33 -16.31 0.25
N SER A 6 -19.09 -15.02 -0.01
CA SER A 6 -17.73 -14.48 -0.12
C SER A 6 -16.96 -14.71 1.17
N VAL A 7 -15.76 -15.29 1.09
CA VAL A 7 -14.87 -15.48 2.26
C VAL A 7 -14.33 -14.13 2.73
N THR A 8 -14.50 -13.83 4.02
CA THR A 8 -14.01 -12.60 4.65
C THR A 8 -12.70 -12.82 5.42
N LEU A 9 -11.99 -11.74 5.76
CA LEU A 9 -10.79 -11.81 6.61
C LEU A 9 -11.13 -12.36 8.01
N ASP A 10 -12.33 -12.10 8.52
CA ASP A 10 -12.79 -12.64 9.80
C ASP A 10 -13.03 -14.15 9.71
N ASP A 11 -13.55 -14.64 8.58
CA ASP A 11 -13.69 -16.08 8.33
C ASP A 11 -12.33 -16.78 8.31
N LEU A 12 -11.35 -16.20 7.61
CA LEU A 12 -9.98 -16.73 7.55
C LEU A 12 -9.32 -16.71 8.93
N LYS A 13 -9.44 -15.59 9.67
CA LYS A 13 -8.95 -15.48 11.04
C LYS A 13 -9.52 -16.57 11.93
N LYS A 14 -10.84 -16.80 11.87
CA LYS A 14 -11.50 -17.84 12.65
C LYS A 14 -11.00 -19.23 12.28
N LYS A 15 -10.94 -19.56 10.99
CA LYS A 15 -10.42 -20.85 10.50
C LYS A 15 -8.98 -21.10 10.95
N MET A 16 -8.12 -20.09 10.87
CA MET A 16 -6.72 -20.18 11.31
C MET A 16 -6.59 -20.37 12.83
N ALA A 17 -7.40 -19.64 13.61
CA ALA A 17 -7.41 -19.78 15.06
C ALA A 17 -7.89 -21.18 15.49
N ASP A 18 -8.95 -21.69 14.85
CA ASP A 18 -9.48 -23.02 15.11
C ASP A 18 -8.46 -24.10 14.72
N PHE A 19 -7.85 -23.99 13.54
CA PHE A 19 -6.80 -24.90 13.06
C PHE A 19 -5.59 -24.97 14.00
N GLY A 20 -5.13 -23.82 14.49
CA GLY A 20 -4.02 -23.72 15.44
C GLY A 20 -4.34 -24.30 16.82
N ARG A 21 -5.56 -24.04 17.32
CA ARG A 21 -6.03 -24.55 18.61
C ARG A 21 -6.18 -26.07 18.61
N GLU A 22 -6.74 -26.65 17.54
CA GLU A 22 -6.88 -28.10 17.39
C GLU A 22 -5.55 -28.86 17.43
N ARG A 23 -4.46 -28.19 17.03
CA ARG A 23 -3.11 -28.77 16.98
C ARG A 23 -2.23 -28.38 18.16
N ASP A 24 -2.75 -27.59 19.10
CA ASP A 24 -1.98 -27.01 20.20
C ASP A 24 -0.75 -26.21 19.70
N TRP A 25 -0.92 -25.49 18.59
CA TRP A 25 0.15 -24.72 17.95
C TRP A 25 0.26 -23.28 18.45
N ASP A 26 -0.72 -22.82 19.22
CA ASP A 26 -0.73 -21.45 19.73
C ASP A 26 0.49 -21.11 20.60
N LYS A 27 1.12 -22.11 21.23
CA LYS A 27 2.40 -21.97 21.95
C LYS A 27 3.58 -21.56 21.05
N PHE A 28 3.51 -21.83 19.75
CA PHE A 28 4.56 -21.48 18.78
C PHE A 28 4.26 -20.17 18.03
N HIS A 29 3.02 -19.70 18.09
CA HIS A 29 2.52 -18.51 17.40
C HIS A 29 2.84 -17.19 18.13
N SER A 30 4.11 -16.97 18.50
CA SER A 30 4.54 -15.63 18.90
C SER A 30 4.54 -14.68 17.70
N PRO A 31 4.31 -13.36 17.88
CA PRO A 31 4.32 -12.39 16.79
C PRO A 31 5.61 -12.45 15.95
N ARG A 32 6.76 -12.64 16.59
CA ARG A 32 8.05 -12.76 15.90
C ARG A 32 8.10 -14.00 15.02
N ASN A 33 7.64 -15.15 15.51
CA ASN A 33 7.70 -16.39 14.74
C ASN A 33 6.77 -16.33 13.53
N LEU A 34 5.56 -15.80 13.71
CA LEU A 34 4.61 -15.60 12.61
C LEU A 34 5.14 -14.62 11.56
N LEU A 35 5.81 -13.55 11.98
CA LEU A 35 6.47 -12.63 11.04
C LEU A 35 7.59 -13.33 10.26
N LEU A 36 8.40 -14.17 10.90
CA LEU A 36 9.47 -14.90 10.23
C LEU A 36 8.92 -15.94 9.26
N ALA A 37 7.84 -16.63 9.61
CA ALA A 37 7.13 -17.54 8.70
C ALA A 37 6.58 -16.79 7.48
N LEU A 38 5.90 -15.65 7.71
CA LEU A 38 5.43 -14.77 6.63
C LEU A 38 6.54 -14.35 5.67
N VAL A 39 7.74 -14.03 6.19
CA VAL A 39 8.90 -13.70 5.34
C VAL A 39 9.36 -14.90 4.52
N GLY A 40 9.28 -16.12 5.07
CA GLY A 40 9.51 -17.37 4.35
C GLY A 40 8.58 -17.51 3.15
N GLU A 41 7.27 -17.40 3.36
CA GLU A 41 6.27 -17.53 2.27
C GLU A 41 6.41 -16.43 1.21
N VAL A 42 6.81 -15.22 1.60
CA VAL A 42 7.16 -14.16 0.63
C VAL A 42 8.38 -14.54 -0.19
N GLY A 43 9.33 -15.28 0.40
CA GLY A 43 10.46 -15.88 -0.29
C GLY A 43 10.02 -16.91 -1.32
N GLU A 44 9.20 -17.88 -0.93
CA GLU A 44 8.65 -18.92 -1.81
C GLU A 44 7.85 -18.32 -2.96
N LEU A 45 6.97 -17.35 -2.67
CA LEU A 45 6.28 -16.55 -3.68
C LEU A 45 7.26 -15.84 -4.63
N SER A 46 8.38 -15.32 -4.13
CA SER A 46 9.39 -14.68 -4.95
C SER A 46 10.13 -15.66 -5.86
N GLU A 47 10.36 -16.90 -5.40
CA GLU A 47 11.02 -17.95 -6.17
C GLU A 47 10.26 -18.32 -7.45
N ILE A 48 8.93 -18.21 -7.44
CA ILE A 48 8.07 -18.41 -8.63
C ILE A 48 8.45 -17.43 -9.76
N PHE A 49 8.83 -16.20 -9.39
CA PHE A 49 9.11 -15.12 -10.34
C PHE A 49 10.62 -14.91 -10.61
N GLN A 50 11.50 -15.44 -9.77
CA GLN A 50 12.93 -15.06 -9.73
C GLN A 50 13.66 -15.19 -11.09
N TRP A 51 13.27 -16.17 -11.92
CA TRP A 51 13.86 -16.42 -13.24
C TRP A 51 12.93 -16.08 -14.41
N ARG A 52 11.77 -15.47 -14.11
CA ARG A 52 10.85 -14.96 -15.13
C ARG A 52 11.35 -13.59 -15.58
N GLY A 53 11.32 -13.33 -16.89
CA GLY A 53 11.50 -11.98 -17.42
C GLY A 53 10.29 -11.10 -17.12
N GLU A 54 9.91 -10.22 -18.05
CA GLU A 54 8.63 -9.52 -17.91
C GLU A 54 7.46 -10.51 -17.93
N VAL A 55 6.64 -10.49 -16.88
CA VAL A 55 5.45 -11.34 -16.76
C VAL A 55 4.20 -10.55 -17.18
N PRO A 56 3.52 -10.93 -18.27
CA PRO A 56 2.31 -10.25 -18.71
C PRO A 56 1.15 -10.47 -17.73
N LYS A 57 0.26 -9.48 -17.66
CA LYS A 57 -0.97 -9.57 -16.86
C LYS A 57 -1.83 -10.75 -17.32
N GLY A 58 -2.43 -11.45 -16.37
CA GLY A 58 -3.30 -12.60 -16.64
C GLY A 58 -2.57 -13.90 -16.94
N LEU A 59 -1.23 -13.90 -16.93
CA LEU A 59 -0.40 -15.11 -17.02
C LEU A 59 -0.77 -16.03 -18.22
N PRO A 60 -0.91 -15.50 -19.45
CA PRO A 60 -1.35 -16.28 -20.62
C PRO A 60 -0.44 -17.47 -20.93
N ASP A 61 0.86 -17.34 -20.68
CA ASP A 61 1.87 -18.35 -21.00
C ASP A 61 2.14 -19.34 -19.85
N TRP A 62 1.37 -19.24 -18.76
CA TRP A 62 1.52 -20.12 -17.60
C TRP A 62 0.57 -21.30 -17.69
N LYS A 63 1.09 -22.49 -17.35
CA LYS A 63 0.31 -23.71 -17.15
C LYS A 63 -0.60 -23.57 -15.94
N GLU A 64 -1.62 -24.41 -15.88
CA GLU A 64 -2.56 -24.40 -14.77
C GLU A 64 -1.87 -24.74 -13.44
N GLU A 65 -0.97 -25.73 -13.44
CA GLU A 65 -0.19 -26.10 -12.25
C GLU A 65 0.66 -24.93 -11.72
N GLU A 66 1.19 -24.07 -12.61
CA GLU A 66 1.98 -22.90 -12.20
C GLU A 66 1.10 -21.80 -11.58
N LYS A 67 -0.15 -21.68 -12.04
CA LYS A 67 -1.13 -20.73 -11.48
C LYS A 67 -1.69 -21.22 -10.15
N GLU A 68 -1.90 -22.53 -10.03
CA GLU A 68 -2.30 -23.18 -8.79
C GLU A 68 -1.23 -22.94 -7.72
N HIS A 69 0.04 -23.25 -8.03
CA HIS A 69 1.16 -23.01 -7.11
C HIS A 69 1.30 -21.52 -6.74
N LEU A 70 1.16 -20.60 -7.71
CA LEU A 70 1.09 -19.17 -7.39
C LEU A 70 -0.05 -18.83 -6.42
N GLY A 71 -1.21 -19.47 -6.59
CA GLY A 71 -2.36 -19.31 -5.72
C GLY A 71 -2.11 -19.82 -4.29
N GLU A 72 -1.38 -20.92 -4.15
CA GLU A 72 -0.94 -21.48 -2.87
C GLU A 72 -0.03 -20.48 -2.14
N GLU A 73 1.06 -20.02 -2.76
CA GLU A 73 2.01 -19.10 -2.13
C GLU A 73 1.38 -17.73 -1.79
N LEU A 74 0.50 -17.22 -2.65
CA LEU A 74 -0.28 -16.01 -2.34
C LEU A 74 -1.19 -16.23 -1.13
N SER A 75 -1.77 -17.43 -1.00
CA SER A 75 -2.64 -17.79 0.11
C SER A 75 -1.85 -17.92 1.40
N ASP A 76 -0.67 -18.53 1.38
CA ASP A 76 0.17 -18.68 2.58
C ASP A 76 0.62 -17.33 3.13
N VAL A 77 1.07 -16.41 2.26
CA VAL A 77 1.35 -15.01 2.65
C VAL A 77 0.13 -14.36 3.31
N LEU A 78 -1.06 -14.52 2.73
CA LEU A 78 -2.29 -13.97 3.28
C LEU A 78 -2.63 -14.59 4.66
N LEU A 79 -2.56 -15.90 4.79
CA LEU A 79 -2.95 -16.63 5.99
C LEU A 79 -2.04 -16.30 7.17
N TYR A 80 -0.72 -16.21 6.96
CA TYR A 80 0.20 -15.77 8.00
C TYR A 80 0.00 -14.30 8.36
N LEU A 81 -0.28 -13.41 7.40
CA LEU A 81 -0.58 -12.01 7.71
C LEU A 81 -1.86 -11.87 8.54
N VAL A 82 -2.91 -12.63 8.19
CA VAL A 82 -4.16 -12.68 8.96
C VAL A 82 -3.89 -13.20 10.37
N ARG A 83 -3.17 -14.33 10.52
CA ARG A 83 -2.86 -14.90 11.83
C ARG A 83 -1.99 -13.97 12.68
N LEU A 84 -1.00 -13.32 12.07
CA LEU A 84 -0.17 -12.32 12.74
C LEU A 84 -1.02 -11.14 13.24
N SER A 85 -1.95 -10.64 12.42
CA SER A 85 -2.84 -9.55 12.82
C SER A 85 -3.74 -9.93 14.00
N ASP A 86 -4.24 -11.17 14.01
CA ASP A 86 -5.07 -11.71 15.08
C ASP A 86 -4.31 -11.77 16.41
N ILE A 87 -3.11 -12.37 16.40
CA ILE A 87 -2.25 -12.45 17.60
C ILE A 87 -1.83 -11.05 18.09
N CYS A 88 -1.68 -10.08 17.19
CA CYS A 88 -1.35 -8.70 17.56
C CYS A 88 -2.57 -7.86 17.97
N GLY A 89 -3.79 -8.40 17.91
CA GLY A 89 -5.02 -7.66 18.22
C GLY A 89 -5.35 -6.54 17.21
N VAL A 90 -4.89 -6.67 15.97
CA VAL A 90 -5.13 -5.71 14.89
C VAL A 90 -6.30 -6.16 14.02
N ASP A 91 -7.31 -5.30 13.87
CA ASP A 91 -8.35 -5.48 12.87
C ASP A 91 -7.77 -5.16 11.48
N LEU A 92 -7.30 -6.20 10.78
CA LEU A 92 -6.62 -6.07 9.50
C LEU A 92 -7.50 -5.44 8.42
N GLY A 93 -8.80 -5.77 8.40
CA GLY A 93 -9.76 -5.22 7.45
C GLY A 93 -9.92 -3.71 7.63
N LYS A 94 -10.17 -3.25 8.86
CA LYS A 94 -10.26 -1.80 9.16
C LYS A 94 -8.94 -1.09 8.90
N ALA A 95 -7.81 -1.71 9.27
CA ALA A 95 -6.48 -1.13 9.03
C ALA A 95 -6.19 -0.96 7.54
N ALA A 96 -6.54 -1.95 6.71
CA ALA A 96 -6.37 -1.89 5.26
C ALA A 96 -7.24 -0.79 4.62
N LEU A 97 -8.53 -0.71 4.98
CA LEU A 97 -9.43 0.34 4.50
C LEU A 97 -8.91 1.74 4.83
N ARG A 98 -8.51 1.94 6.10
CA ARG A 98 -7.91 3.20 6.55
C ARG A 98 -6.64 3.54 5.77
N LYS A 99 -5.82 2.54 5.46
CA LYS A 99 -4.58 2.73 4.70
C LYS A 99 -4.85 3.14 3.25
N VAL A 100 -5.89 2.61 2.61
CA VAL A 100 -6.32 3.02 1.27
C VAL A 100 -6.72 4.49 1.26
N GLU A 101 -7.52 4.95 2.22
CA GLU A 101 -7.89 6.37 2.35
C GLU A 101 -6.66 7.28 2.50
N LEU A 102 -5.72 6.89 3.37
CA LEU A 102 -4.46 7.63 3.54
C LEU A 102 -3.64 7.68 2.25
N ASN A 103 -3.62 6.59 1.49
CA ASN A 103 -2.91 6.55 0.21
C ASN A 103 -3.60 7.44 -0.83
N ALA A 104 -4.94 7.52 -0.83
CA ALA A 104 -5.68 8.43 -1.72
C ALA A 104 -5.38 9.91 -1.44
N LEU A 105 -5.21 10.28 -0.16
CA LEU A 105 -4.77 11.62 0.24
C LEU A 105 -3.32 11.89 -0.18
N LYS A 106 -2.45 10.88 -0.07
CA LYS A 106 -1.03 10.98 -0.46
C LYS A 106 -0.84 11.07 -1.98
N TYR A 107 -1.75 10.49 -2.77
CA TYR A 107 -1.69 10.44 -4.23
C TYR A 107 -3.01 10.95 -4.86
N PRO A 108 -3.27 12.27 -4.83
CA PRO A 108 -4.48 12.84 -5.40
C PRO A 108 -4.59 12.56 -6.91
N VAL A 109 -5.80 12.20 -7.37
CA VAL A 109 -6.07 11.83 -8.77
C VAL A 109 -5.60 12.90 -9.76
N HIS A 110 -5.86 14.17 -9.48
CA HIS A 110 -5.49 15.29 -10.36
C HIS A 110 -3.97 15.48 -10.51
N LEU A 111 -3.15 14.91 -9.62
CA LEU A 111 -1.69 14.97 -9.68
C LEU A 111 -1.06 13.65 -10.18
N CYS A 112 -1.78 12.53 -10.08
CA CYS A 112 -1.21 11.19 -10.26
C CYS A 112 -1.85 10.38 -11.41
N LYS A 113 -2.88 10.91 -12.08
CA LYS A 113 -3.53 10.22 -13.20
C LYS A 113 -2.53 9.99 -14.34
N GLY A 114 -2.23 8.72 -14.64
CA GLY A 114 -1.33 8.32 -15.72
C GLY A 114 0.17 8.37 -15.39
N SER A 115 0.57 8.61 -14.14
CA SER A 115 1.99 8.59 -13.73
C SER A 115 2.20 7.93 -12.37
N SER A 116 3.10 6.94 -12.31
CA SER A 116 3.52 6.27 -11.07
C SER A 116 4.74 6.96 -10.40
N LYS A 117 5.19 8.10 -10.93
CA LYS A 117 6.32 8.84 -10.34
C LYS A 117 5.97 9.21 -8.89
N LYS A 118 6.87 8.88 -7.95
CA LYS A 118 6.73 9.32 -6.55
C LYS A 118 6.65 10.84 -6.54
N HIS A 119 5.49 11.39 -6.16
CA HIS A 119 5.38 12.79 -5.76
C HIS A 119 6.14 12.95 -4.44
N THR A 120 7.42 13.28 -4.60
CA THR A 120 8.30 13.70 -3.51
C THR A 120 8.09 15.21 -3.40
N HIS A 121 7.52 15.66 -2.28
CA HIS A 121 7.27 17.06 -1.90
C HIS A 121 6.34 17.89 -2.82
N TYR A 122 5.05 17.92 -2.53
CA TYR A 122 4.23 19.14 -2.73
C TYR A 122 3.12 19.21 -1.68
N CYS A 123 3.46 19.75 -0.51
CA CYS A 123 2.47 20.26 0.43
C CYS A 123 3.08 21.43 1.22
N ASN A 124 3.62 22.45 0.55
CA ASN A 124 3.84 23.75 1.19
C ASN A 124 3.93 24.92 0.19
N SER A 125 2.89 25.15 -0.63
CA SER A 125 2.91 26.29 -1.57
C SER A 125 1.58 26.98 -1.81
N ASN A 126 0.57 26.84 -0.92
CA ASN A 126 -0.71 27.52 -1.17
C ASN A 126 -1.30 28.32 0.01
N SER A 127 -0.48 28.76 0.96
CA SER A 127 -0.97 29.54 2.11
C SER A 127 -0.64 31.04 2.08
N ASN A 128 0.01 31.59 1.04
CA ASN A 128 0.54 32.96 1.09
C ASN A 128 0.28 33.83 -0.17
N ALA A 129 -0.87 33.66 -0.84
CA ALA A 129 -1.21 34.47 -2.02
C ALA A 129 -2.47 35.35 -1.87
N ASN A 130 -3.00 35.57 -0.66
CA ASN A 130 -4.19 36.41 -0.44
C ASN A 130 -4.04 37.42 0.72
N SER A 131 -2.89 38.12 0.80
CA SER A 131 -2.75 39.25 1.73
C SER A 131 -2.07 40.45 1.08
N SER A 132 -2.53 40.89 -0.08
CA SER A 132 -2.13 42.18 -0.65
C SER A 132 -3.29 42.79 -1.42
N THR A 133 -4.20 43.45 -0.71
CA THR A 133 -5.03 44.48 -1.35
C THR A 133 -5.32 45.60 -0.34
N ASN A 134 -4.90 46.79 -0.76
CA ASN A 134 -5.30 48.12 -0.29
C ASN A 134 -4.70 48.67 1.01
N SER A 135 -3.67 49.50 0.83
CA SER A 135 -3.77 50.90 1.26
C SER A 135 -2.89 51.80 0.38
N SER A 136 -3.57 52.72 -0.30
CA SER A 136 -3.05 53.89 -1.02
C SER A 136 -2.40 54.92 -0.08
N SER A 137 -1.34 55.61 -0.53
CA SER A 137 -1.32 57.08 -0.79
C SER A 137 0.09 57.67 -1.01
N LEU A 138 0.17 58.57 -1.99
CA LEU A 138 1.00 59.81 -2.09
C LEU A 138 2.52 59.70 -2.45
N THR A 139 2.88 60.07 -3.70
CA THR A 139 3.61 61.32 -4.16
C THR A 139 5.12 61.29 -3.86
N GLU A 140 6.08 61.73 -4.69
CA GLU A 140 6.17 62.48 -5.95
C GLU A 140 7.65 62.45 -6.42
N HIS A 141 7.88 62.76 -7.71
CA HIS A 141 9.03 63.48 -8.30
C HIS A 141 10.40 62.81 -8.63
N SER A 142 10.64 62.80 -9.95
CA SER A 142 11.81 63.38 -10.67
C SER A 142 13.13 62.60 -10.88
N SER A 143 13.34 62.28 -12.17
CA SER A 143 14.47 62.68 -13.03
C SER A 143 15.78 61.87 -13.08
N ASN A 144 16.06 61.45 -14.33
CA ASN A 144 17.34 61.37 -15.07
C ASN A 144 18.48 60.44 -14.62
N GLY A 145 19.04 59.74 -15.61
CA GLY A 145 20.46 59.36 -15.57
C GLY A 145 20.83 58.11 -16.38
N SER A 146 21.38 58.33 -17.57
CA SER A 146 22.01 57.36 -18.47
C SER A 146 23.12 56.50 -17.83
N SER A 147 23.35 55.29 -18.36
CA SER A 147 24.59 54.86 -19.04
C SER A 147 24.86 53.34 -18.92
N GLN A 148 25.60 52.87 -19.92
CA GLN A 148 25.92 51.50 -20.32
C GLN A 148 26.85 50.72 -19.37
N GLY A 149 26.95 49.40 -19.60
CA GLY A 149 28.26 48.73 -19.56
C GLY A 149 28.27 47.27 -19.11
N LEU A 150 28.48 46.39 -20.10
CA LEU A 150 28.94 44.98 -20.07
C LEU A 150 27.93 43.89 -19.64
#